data_AF-A0A2A8CYA6-F1
#
_entry.id   AF-A0A2A8CYA6-F1
#
_cell.length_a   1.000
_cell.length_b   1.000
_cell.length_c   1.000
_cell.angle_alpha   90.00
_cell.angle_beta   90.00
_cell.angle_gamma   90.00
#
_symmetry.space_group_name_H-M   'P 1'
#
loop_
_entity.id
_entity.type
_entity.pdbx_description
1 polymer ?
#
loop_
_entity_poly.entity_id
_entity_poly.type
_entity_poly.pdbx_seq_one_letter_code
_entity_poly.pdbx_strand_id
1 'polypeptide(L)'
;MTLSASKPDGSSTTTRADVPEPETPVAGTEVNAHTSEFTWTAVSDATEYELQIAPTADFAEPFFDSSVGDTTTISVYDAIPENGSTCYWRVRAITDAGAGDWSGVANFVAARDTVVEQRTESTPQANTINSPAPTHPTKNAPVDGHAATFEWTTLPQMSRYEVEVAESDDFDTIIATVPVRSSNMLTLYAMLPEDGTPFAWRVRGVRQDGSLTDWSGPASFVAATDQDVIDYKAEEKRKAEARKEAEAMEKASTATERAEASAPVLTAQTSGTFAYTVAYLMILTFVATVYLISTAV
;
A
#
# COMPACT_ATOMS: atom_id res chain seq x y z
N MET A 1 -3.10 -72.45 -20.00
CA MET A 1 -2.09 -71.38 -20.12
C MET A 1 -2.73 -70.10 -19.61
N THR A 2 -2.53 -69.78 -18.34
CA THR A 2 -3.02 -68.54 -17.71
C THR A 2 -1.89 -67.52 -17.74
N LEU A 3 -2.11 -66.42 -18.46
CA LEU A 3 -1.21 -65.27 -18.49
C LEU A 3 -1.23 -64.57 -17.12
N SER A 4 -0.07 -64.54 -16.48
CA SER A 4 0.20 -63.79 -15.26
C SER A 4 0.44 -62.34 -15.65
N ALA A 5 -0.41 -61.42 -15.20
CA ALA A 5 -0.19 -59.98 -15.33
C ALA A 5 0.71 -59.53 -14.18
N SER A 6 1.91 -59.04 -14.52
CA SER A 6 2.81 -58.40 -13.58
C SER A 6 2.19 -57.08 -13.10
N LYS A 7 2.03 -56.96 -11.79
CA LYS A 7 1.60 -55.74 -11.09
C LYS A 7 2.65 -54.64 -11.32
N PRO A 8 2.27 -53.39 -11.61
CA PRO A 8 3.23 -52.30 -11.70
C PRO A 8 3.81 -52.00 -10.31
N ASP A 9 5.12 -51.83 -10.28
CA ASP A 9 5.91 -51.52 -9.10
C ASP A 9 5.47 -50.16 -8.54
N GLY A 10 5.06 -50.17 -7.27
CA GLY A 10 4.65 -48.97 -6.56
C GLY A 10 5.89 -48.19 -6.17
N SER A 11 6.18 -47.11 -6.90
CA SER A 11 7.14 -46.09 -6.46
C SER A 11 6.66 -45.54 -5.12
N SER A 12 7.21 -46.09 -4.03
CA SER A 12 6.93 -45.65 -2.67
C SER A 12 7.79 -44.41 -2.41
N THR A 13 7.22 -43.23 -2.62
CA THR A 13 7.77 -42.00 -2.06
C THR A 13 7.74 -42.13 -0.54
N THR A 14 8.90 -42.31 0.07
CA THR A 14 9.05 -42.31 1.52
C THR A 14 8.89 -40.87 1.99
N THR A 15 7.69 -40.48 2.42
CA THR A 15 7.46 -39.19 3.10
C THR A 15 8.29 -39.20 4.38
N ARG A 16 9.39 -38.44 4.41
CA ARG A 16 10.19 -38.26 5.61
C ARG A 16 9.47 -37.25 6.49
N ALA A 17 9.05 -37.67 7.68
CA ALA A 17 8.18 -36.89 8.57
C ALA A 17 8.74 -35.52 9.00
N ASP A 18 10.04 -35.29 8.82
CA ASP A 18 10.74 -34.06 9.21
C ASP A 18 11.12 -33.16 8.02
N VAL A 19 10.41 -33.27 6.89
CA VAL A 19 10.64 -32.46 5.68
C VAL A 19 9.31 -31.88 5.22
N PRO A 20 9.23 -30.56 4.95
CA PRO A 20 8.01 -29.98 4.42
C PRO A 20 7.72 -30.55 3.02
N GLU A 21 6.44 -30.78 2.74
CA GLU A 21 5.96 -31.23 1.44
C GLU A 21 5.34 -30.04 0.69
N PRO A 22 5.88 -29.67 -0.48
CA PRO A 22 5.30 -28.66 -1.37
C PRO A 22 3.88 -29.04 -1.77
N GLU A 23 2.91 -28.18 -1.46
CA GLU A 23 1.50 -28.42 -1.78
C GLU A 23 1.04 -27.58 -2.97
N THR A 24 1.31 -26.28 -2.98
CA THR A 24 1.01 -25.40 -4.13
C THR A 24 2.11 -24.36 -4.33
N PRO A 25 2.41 -23.95 -5.58
CA PRO A 25 1.84 -24.45 -6.83
C PRO A 25 2.44 -25.81 -7.26
N VAL A 26 1.59 -26.71 -7.78
CA VAL A 26 1.97 -28.02 -8.34
C VAL A 26 2.33 -27.94 -9.82
N ALA A 27 2.91 -29.03 -10.34
CA ALA A 27 3.32 -29.15 -11.74
C ALA A 27 2.19 -28.82 -12.72
N GLY A 28 2.47 -27.91 -13.66
CA GLY A 28 1.52 -27.48 -14.70
C GLY A 28 0.54 -26.39 -14.28
N THR A 29 0.54 -25.95 -13.02
CA THR A 29 -0.23 -24.78 -12.59
C THR A 29 0.38 -23.52 -13.20
N GLU A 30 -0.46 -22.69 -13.83
CA GLU A 30 -0.06 -21.34 -14.24
C GLU A 30 -0.11 -20.40 -13.03
N VAL A 31 0.99 -19.69 -12.80
CA VAL A 31 1.16 -18.79 -11.64
C VAL A 31 1.45 -17.39 -12.13
N ASN A 32 0.62 -16.43 -11.71
CA ASN A 32 0.81 -15.01 -12.02
C ASN A 32 1.84 -14.39 -11.08
N ALA A 33 2.84 -13.71 -11.63
CA ALA A 33 3.91 -13.10 -10.84
C ALA A 33 3.40 -12.08 -9.80
N HIS A 34 2.22 -11.50 -10.01
CA HIS A 34 1.65 -10.48 -9.11
C HIS A 34 0.86 -11.03 -7.92
N THR A 35 0.52 -12.32 -7.89
CA THR A 35 -0.16 -12.98 -6.75
C THR A 35 0.18 -14.46 -6.77
N SER A 36 1.38 -14.82 -6.31
CA SER A 36 1.84 -16.21 -6.28
C SER A 36 1.82 -16.75 -4.87
N GLU A 37 0.79 -17.53 -4.52
CA GLU A 37 0.75 -18.21 -3.24
C GLU A 37 1.53 -19.54 -3.30
N PHE A 38 2.41 -19.75 -2.32
CA PHE A 38 3.17 -20.97 -2.11
C PHE A 38 2.75 -21.58 -0.78
N THR A 39 2.32 -22.84 -0.78
CA THR A 39 1.90 -23.58 0.42
C THR A 39 2.68 -24.88 0.57
N TRP A 40 2.99 -25.25 1.82
CA TRP A 40 3.66 -26.51 2.15
C TRP A 40 3.17 -27.08 3.48
N THR A 41 3.47 -28.36 3.74
CA THR A 41 3.10 -28.99 5.01
C THR A 41 3.98 -28.49 6.17
N ALA A 42 3.37 -28.35 7.35
CA ALA A 42 4.09 -28.02 8.57
C ALA A 42 5.05 -29.14 8.99
N VAL A 43 6.25 -28.76 9.44
CA VAL A 43 7.19 -29.62 10.15
C VAL A 43 7.12 -29.32 11.64
N SER A 44 7.13 -30.37 12.47
CA SER A 44 7.14 -30.21 13.93
C SER A 44 8.44 -29.53 14.38
N ASP A 45 8.34 -28.62 15.34
CA ASP A 45 9.47 -27.84 15.89
C ASP A 45 10.16 -26.89 14.90
N ALA A 46 9.56 -26.65 13.72
CA ALA A 46 10.00 -25.58 12.83
C ALA A 46 9.78 -24.22 13.50
N THR A 47 10.84 -23.42 13.56
CA THR A 47 10.80 -22.03 14.03
C THR A 47 10.75 -21.05 12.85
N GLU A 48 11.12 -21.52 11.66
CA GLU A 48 11.14 -20.75 10.42
C GLU A 48 11.16 -21.71 9.21
N TYR A 49 10.77 -21.22 8.04
CA TYR A 49 10.99 -21.87 6.76
C TYR A 49 11.85 -21.02 5.84
N GLU A 50 12.57 -21.68 4.92
CA GLU A 50 13.31 -21.02 3.85
C GLU A 50 12.77 -21.52 2.51
N LEU A 51 12.43 -20.58 1.63
CA LEU A 51 11.82 -20.83 0.33
C LEU A 51 12.79 -20.40 -0.78
N GLN A 52 12.97 -21.29 -1.76
CA GLN A 52 13.68 -21.01 -3.00
C GLN A 52 12.80 -21.19 -4.22
N ILE A 53 12.88 -20.24 -5.16
CA ILE A 53 12.25 -20.30 -6.48
C ILE A 53 13.33 -20.02 -7.53
N ALA A 54 13.46 -20.88 -8.53
CA ALA A 54 14.58 -20.85 -9.48
C ALA A 54 14.16 -21.20 -10.92
N PRO A 55 14.96 -20.77 -11.93
CA PRO A 55 14.78 -21.17 -13.32
C PRO A 55 15.07 -22.65 -13.58
N THR A 56 15.87 -23.28 -12.70
CA THR A 56 16.40 -24.63 -12.87
C THR A 56 16.28 -25.42 -11.58
N ALA A 57 16.13 -26.75 -11.70
CA ALA A 57 15.96 -27.66 -10.56
C ALA A 57 17.21 -27.83 -9.68
N ASP A 58 18.34 -27.25 -10.07
CA ASP A 58 19.59 -27.25 -9.29
C ASP A 58 19.73 -26.03 -8.36
N PHE A 59 18.84 -25.04 -8.49
CA PHE A 59 18.81 -23.82 -7.67
C PHE A 59 20.14 -23.04 -7.68
N ALA A 60 20.86 -23.04 -8.80
CA ALA A 60 22.14 -22.34 -8.92
C ALA A 60 22.00 -20.80 -8.89
N GLU A 61 20.95 -20.27 -9.53
CA GLU A 61 20.64 -18.84 -9.59
C GLU A 61 19.14 -18.62 -9.31
N PRO A 62 18.71 -18.71 -8.05
CA PRO A 62 17.31 -18.56 -7.69
C PRO A 62 16.82 -17.13 -7.98
N PHE A 63 15.57 -17.03 -8.44
CA PHE A 63 14.85 -15.77 -8.51
C PHE A 63 14.43 -15.26 -7.12
N PHE A 64 14.19 -16.19 -6.19
CA PHE A 64 13.82 -15.95 -4.81
C PHE A 64 14.55 -16.96 -3.92
N ASP A 65 15.20 -16.49 -2.85
CA ASP A 65 15.92 -17.32 -1.88
C ASP A 65 15.90 -16.60 -0.53
N SER A 66 14.98 -16.98 0.35
CA SER A 66 14.77 -16.24 1.60
C SER A 66 14.12 -17.09 2.68
N SER A 67 14.48 -16.78 3.92
CA SER A 67 13.71 -17.11 5.11
C SER A 67 12.34 -16.42 5.06
N VAL A 68 11.28 -17.12 5.43
CA VAL A 68 9.88 -16.69 5.32
C VAL A 68 9.09 -16.82 6.63
N GLY A 69 9.78 -16.98 7.77
CA GLY A 69 9.19 -17.11 9.10
C GLY A 69 8.49 -18.45 9.37
N ASP A 70 7.82 -18.57 10.51
CA ASP A 70 7.02 -19.74 10.91
C ASP A 70 5.62 -19.71 10.26
N THR A 71 5.60 -19.84 8.94
CA THR A 71 4.37 -19.95 8.16
C THR A 71 4.41 -21.18 7.26
N THR A 72 3.24 -21.67 6.89
CA THR A 72 3.07 -22.71 5.88
C THR A 72 2.48 -22.19 4.57
N THR A 73 2.24 -20.87 4.50
CA THR A 73 1.81 -20.18 3.29
C THR A 73 2.50 -18.83 3.15
N ILE A 74 2.89 -18.48 1.93
CA ILE A 74 3.41 -17.16 1.61
C ILE A 74 2.96 -16.73 0.22
N SER A 75 2.59 -15.46 0.08
CA SER A 75 2.45 -14.83 -1.22
C SER A 75 3.76 -14.20 -1.64
N VAL A 76 4.37 -14.71 -2.71
CA VAL A 76 5.54 -14.11 -3.33
C VAL A 76 5.09 -13.19 -4.46
N TYR A 77 5.60 -11.96 -4.44
CA TYR A 77 5.24 -10.91 -5.40
C TYR A 77 6.45 -10.59 -6.30
N ASP A 78 6.22 -10.60 -7.62
CA ASP A 78 7.14 -10.18 -8.68
C ASP A 78 8.52 -10.89 -8.71
N ALA A 79 8.69 -11.99 -7.99
CA ALA A 79 9.90 -12.81 -8.01
C ALA A 79 9.90 -13.87 -9.13
N ILE A 80 8.82 -14.00 -9.90
CA ILE A 80 8.67 -15.03 -10.94
C ILE A 80 8.67 -14.34 -12.31
N PRO A 81 9.36 -14.87 -13.34
CA PRO A 81 9.33 -14.30 -14.68
C PRO A 81 7.94 -14.44 -15.30
N GLU A 82 7.56 -13.55 -16.23
CA GLU A 82 6.24 -13.59 -16.90
C GLU A 82 6.34 -14.05 -18.35
N ASN A 83 7.05 -15.15 -18.58
CA ASN A 83 7.49 -15.57 -19.93
C ASN A 83 6.98 -16.95 -20.36
N GLY A 84 6.11 -17.61 -19.58
CA GLY A 84 5.67 -18.96 -19.91
C GLY A 84 6.67 -20.07 -19.58
N SER A 85 7.76 -19.76 -18.86
CA SER A 85 8.79 -20.76 -18.52
C SER A 85 8.39 -21.62 -17.32
N THR A 86 8.87 -22.86 -17.29
CA THR A 86 8.80 -23.69 -16.09
C THR A 86 9.76 -23.13 -15.05
N CYS A 87 9.25 -22.94 -13.83
CA CYS A 87 10.03 -22.55 -12.67
C CYS A 87 10.00 -23.67 -11.63
N TYR A 88 11.05 -23.77 -10.83
CA TYR A 88 11.23 -24.81 -9.82
C TYR A 88 11.24 -24.15 -8.46
N TRP A 89 10.67 -24.83 -7.46
CA TRP A 89 10.69 -24.33 -6.10
C TRP A 89 10.85 -25.46 -5.10
N ARG A 90 11.41 -25.11 -3.94
CA ARG A 90 11.60 -26.02 -2.81
C ARG A 90 11.56 -25.21 -1.52
N VAL A 91 11.24 -25.89 -0.44
CA VAL A 91 11.19 -25.31 0.90
C VAL A 91 11.92 -26.21 1.88
N ARG A 92 12.54 -25.65 2.92
CA ARG A 92 13.07 -26.40 4.06
C ARG A 92 12.60 -25.78 5.36
N ALA A 93 12.44 -26.61 6.38
CA ALA A 93 12.21 -26.16 7.75
C ALA A 93 13.55 -25.82 8.41
N ILE A 94 13.54 -24.77 9.23
CA ILE A 94 14.61 -24.38 10.14
C ILE A 94 14.08 -24.56 11.55
N THR A 95 14.87 -25.20 12.39
CA THR A 95 14.55 -25.47 13.81
C THR A 95 15.64 -24.86 14.69
N ASP A 96 15.46 -24.92 16.01
CA ASP A 96 16.52 -24.57 16.97
C ASP A 96 17.81 -25.40 16.78
N ALA A 97 17.71 -26.59 16.17
CA ALA A 97 18.86 -27.43 15.84
C ALA A 97 19.56 -27.03 14.53
N GLY A 98 18.99 -26.08 13.77
CA GLY A 98 19.47 -25.61 12.48
C GLY A 98 18.55 -25.96 11.31
N ALA A 99 19.05 -25.71 10.10
CA ALA A 99 18.34 -25.97 8.85
C ALA A 99 18.23 -27.48 8.56
N GLY A 100 17.00 -27.93 8.29
CA GLY A 100 16.72 -29.29 7.83
C GLY A 100 17.06 -29.49 6.34
N ASP A 101 16.76 -30.69 5.83
CA ASP A 101 16.91 -30.94 4.40
C ASP A 101 15.82 -30.23 3.60
N TRP A 102 16.17 -29.89 2.36
CA TRP A 102 15.23 -29.42 1.37
C TRP A 102 14.15 -30.45 1.05
N SER A 103 12.95 -29.93 0.77
CA SER A 103 11.85 -30.70 0.21
C SER A 103 12.20 -31.37 -1.12
N GLY A 104 11.31 -32.25 -1.57
CA GLY A 104 11.24 -32.58 -2.99
C GLY A 104 11.07 -31.30 -3.84
N VAL A 105 11.59 -31.34 -5.06
CA VAL A 105 11.49 -30.20 -5.99
C VAL A 105 10.10 -30.17 -6.61
N ALA A 106 9.35 -29.10 -6.36
CA ALA A 106 8.11 -28.82 -7.06
C ALA A 106 8.38 -27.86 -8.24
N ASN A 107 7.41 -27.76 -9.15
CA ASN A 107 7.51 -26.88 -10.31
C ASN A 107 6.14 -26.34 -10.70
N PHE A 108 6.14 -25.23 -11.43
CA PHE A 108 4.95 -24.59 -11.97
C PHE A 108 5.30 -23.89 -13.29
N VAL A 109 4.30 -23.37 -14.00
CA VAL A 109 4.48 -22.58 -15.23
C VAL A 109 4.24 -21.12 -14.90
N ALA A 110 5.23 -20.28 -15.14
CA ALA A 110 5.06 -18.83 -15.09
C ALA A 110 3.98 -18.40 -16.09
N ALA A 111 2.99 -17.62 -15.66
CA ALA A 111 2.04 -17.01 -16.58
C ALA A 111 2.79 -16.15 -17.61
N ARG A 112 2.27 -16.06 -18.83
CA ARG A 112 2.78 -15.10 -19.80
C ARG A 112 2.16 -13.74 -19.50
N ASP A 113 2.98 -12.70 -19.56
CA ASP A 113 2.46 -11.33 -19.55
C ASP A 113 1.54 -11.14 -20.77
N THR A 114 0.23 -11.04 -20.53
CA THR A 114 -0.74 -10.70 -21.57
C THR A 114 -0.84 -9.19 -21.68
N VAL A 115 0.26 -8.50 -21.99
CA VAL A 115 0.16 -7.14 -22.52
C VAL A 115 -0.48 -7.24 -23.89
N VAL A 116 -1.80 -7.03 -23.94
CA VAL A 116 -2.40 -6.48 -25.14
C VAL A 116 -1.71 -5.15 -25.33
N GLU A 117 -0.83 -5.03 -26.35
CA GLU A 117 -0.20 -3.77 -26.74
C GLU A 117 -1.30 -2.74 -27.08
N GLN A 118 -1.88 -2.07 -26.09
CA GLN A 118 -2.37 -0.72 -26.30
C GLN A 118 -1.14 0.17 -26.32
N ARG A 119 -0.53 0.23 -27.51
CA ARG A 119 0.40 1.27 -27.90
C ARG A 119 -0.35 2.61 -27.81
N THR A 120 -0.41 3.21 -26.62
CA THR A 120 -0.71 4.62 -26.48
C THR A 120 0.56 5.38 -26.83
N GLU A 121 0.52 5.95 -28.03
CA GLU A 121 1.52 6.85 -28.58
C GLU A 121 1.85 7.94 -27.56
N SER A 122 3.02 7.81 -26.92
CA SER A 122 3.52 8.78 -25.95
C SER A 122 4.16 9.93 -26.73
N THR A 123 3.57 11.12 -26.61
CA THR A 123 4.15 12.37 -27.09
C THR A 123 5.53 12.56 -26.42
N PRO A 124 6.58 13.01 -27.12
CA PRO A 124 7.91 13.16 -26.54
C PRO A 124 7.90 14.32 -25.53
N GLN A 125 7.80 14.01 -24.25
CA GLN A 125 7.95 15.00 -23.19
C GLN A 125 9.33 14.86 -22.54
N ALA A 126 10.15 15.89 -22.80
CA ALA A 126 11.43 16.25 -22.18
C ALA A 126 12.19 15.18 -21.38
N ASN A 127 13.41 14.90 -21.85
CA ASN A 127 14.49 14.06 -21.32
C ASN A 127 14.98 14.39 -19.87
N THR A 128 14.08 14.65 -18.92
CA THR A 128 14.42 14.72 -17.50
C THR A 128 14.14 13.35 -16.89
N ILE A 129 15.19 12.62 -16.54
CA ILE A 129 15.08 11.30 -15.90
C ILE A 129 14.55 11.53 -14.48
N ASN A 130 13.23 11.52 -14.30
CA ASN A 130 12.66 11.55 -12.96
C ASN A 130 12.82 10.15 -12.36
N SER A 131 13.42 10.05 -11.17
CA SER A 131 13.43 8.83 -10.37
C SER A 131 12.04 8.58 -9.75
N PRO A 132 11.65 7.31 -9.52
CA PRO A 132 10.42 7.00 -8.80
C PRO A 132 10.48 7.58 -7.38
N ALA A 133 9.34 8.05 -6.86
CA ALA A 133 9.25 8.59 -5.52
C ALA A 133 8.58 7.59 -4.56
N PRO A 134 9.22 7.25 -3.42
CA PRO A 134 8.57 6.54 -2.32
C PRO A 134 7.23 7.17 -1.90
N THR A 135 6.18 6.35 -1.79
CA THR A 135 4.85 6.79 -1.32
C THR A 135 4.46 6.11 -0.01
N HIS A 136 4.92 4.88 0.25
CA HIS A 136 4.70 4.17 1.52
C HIS A 136 5.81 3.13 1.76
N PRO A 137 6.30 2.91 2.98
CA PRO A 137 6.16 3.78 4.13
C PRO A 137 7.01 5.05 3.97
N THR A 138 6.63 6.13 4.65
CA THR A 138 7.43 7.36 4.69
C THR A 138 7.41 7.96 6.09
N LYS A 139 8.37 8.84 6.40
CA LYS A 139 8.41 9.66 7.64
C LYS A 139 8.37 8.83 8.93
N ASN A 140 9.12 7.73 8.97
CA ASN A 140 9.18 6.82 10.12
C ASN A 140 7.82 6.20 10.48
N ALA A 141 6.91 6.05 9.51
CA ALA A 141 5.68 5.31 9.72
C ALA A 141 5.99 3.87 10.17
N PRO A 142 5.24 3.32 11.12
CA PRO A 142 5.39 1.92 11.52
C PRO A 142 4.93 1.01 10.38
N VAL A 143 5.69 -0.06 10.17
CA VAL A 143 5.39 -1.13 9.22
C VAL A 143 5.53 -2.45 9.94
N ASP A 144 4.62 -3.38 9.65
CA ASP A 144 4.66 -4.73 10.20
C ASP A 144 5.94 -5.44 9.75
N GLY A 145 6.78 -5.86 10.70
CA GLY A 145 8.03 -6.57 10.42
C GLY A 145 7.83 -7.92 9.72
N HIS A 146 6.67 -8.57 9.93
CA HIS A 146 6.32 -9.82 9.27
C HIS A 146 5.86 -9.64 7.82
N ALA A 147 5.30 -8.48 7.46
CA ALA A 147 4.74 -8.22 6.14
C ALA A 147 4.90 -6.73 5.75
N ALA A 148 6.12 -6.34 5.44
CA ALA A 148 6.46 -4.96 5.18
C ALA A 148 6.17 -4.54 3.73
N THR A 149 5.13 -3.73 3.54
CA THR A 149 4.73 -3.23 2.21
C THR A 149 5.32 -1.86 1.88
N PHE A 150 6.00 -1.80 0.74
CA PHE A 150 6.61 -0.63 0.11
C PHE A 150 5.86 -0.27 -1.16
N GLU A 151 5.55 1.00 -1.38
CA GLU A 151 4.87 1.54 -2.56
C GLU A 151 5.58 2.78 -3.06
N TRP A 152 5.65 2.96 -4.38
CA TRP A 152 6.25 4.13 -5.01
C TRP A 152 5.44 4.63 -6.22
N THR A 153 5.86 5.77 -6.75
CA THR A 153 5.26 6.39 -7.94
C THR A 153 5.63 5.60 -9.21
N THR A 154 4.62 5.16 -9.96
CA THR A 154 4.80 4.53 -11.27
C THR A 154 5.26 5.53 -12.32
N LEU A 155 6.33 5.18 -13.02
CA LEU A 155 6.85 5.84 -14.20
C LEU A 155 6.55 4.99 -15.44
N PRO A 156 5.72 5.47 -16.40
CA PRO A 156 5.27 4.68 -17.56
C PRO A 156 6.38 4.17 -18.49
N GLN A 157 7.56 4.78 -18.42
CA GLN A 157 8.72 4.46 -19.27
C GLN A 157 9.68 3.42 -18.64
N MET A 158 9.36 2.92 -17.45
CA MET A 158 10.16 1.91 -16.75
C MET A 158 9.65 0.52 -17.10
N SER A 159 10.58 -0.39 -17.39
CA SER A 159 10.31 -1.80 -17.62
C SER A 159 10.33 -2.63 -16.33
N ARG A 160 10.97 -2.12 -15.29
CA ARG A 160 10.95 -2.65 -13.91
C ARG A 160 11.47 -1.59 -12.94
N TYR A 161 11.39 -1.87 -11.66
CA TYR A 161 12.04 -1.16 -10.57
C TYR A 161 13.04 -2.06 -9.87
N GLU A 162 13.87 -1.43 -9.05
CA GLU A 162 14.71 -2.08 -8.07
C GLU A 162 14.55 -1.33 -6.75
N VAL A 163 14.28 -2.06 -5.68
CA VAL A 163 14.04 -1.54 -4.33
C VAL A 163 15.18 -2.00 -3.43
N GLU A 164 15.73 -1.08 -2.66
CA GLU A 164 16.69 -1.41 -1.61
C GLU A 164 16.11 -1.04 -0.26
N VAL A 165 16.31 -1.94 0.71
CA VAL A 165 16.04 -1.72 2.14
C VAL A 165 17.36 -1.84 2.89
N ALA A 166 17.63 -0.91 3.80
CA ALA A 166 18.90 -0.75 4.50
C ALA A 166 18.69 -0.37 5.97
N GLU A 167 19.70 -0.62 6.80
CA GLU A 167 19.69 -0.25 8.23
C GLU A 167 19.63 1.27 8.46
N SER A 168 20.16 2.04 7.50
CA SER A 168 20.27 3.51 7.58
C SER A 168 20.16 4.16 6.21
N ASP A 169 19.95 5.49 6.20
CA ASP A 169 19.75 6.30 4.98
C ASP A 169 21.05 6.58 4.19
N ASP A 170 22.20 6.15 4.70
CA ASP A 170 23.47 6.10 3.97
C ASP A 170 23.57 4.92 3.01
N PHE A 171 22.76 3.87 3.21
CA PHE A 171 22.79 2.62 2.45
C PHE A 171 24.16 1.90 2.49
N ASP A 172 24.89 2.01 3.61
CA ASP A 172 26.16 1.28 3.82
C ASP A 172 25.91 -0.21 4.12
N THR A 173 24.83 -0.52 4.83
CA THR A 173 24.37 -1.90 5.12
C THR A 173 23.04 -2.16 4.44
N ILE A 174 23.07 -2.89 3.32
CA ILE A 174 21.87 -3.32 2.59
C ILE A 174 21.32 -4.62 3.21
N ILE A 175 20.03 -4.59 3.55
CA ILE A 175 19.28 -5.75 4.05
C ILE A 175 18.73 -6.55 2.88
N ALA A 176 18.14 -5.85 1.90
CA ALA A 176 17.55 -6.46 0.73
C ALA A 176 17.71 -5.57 -0.50
N THR A 177 18.00 -6.19 -1.65
CA THR A 177 17.90 -5.57 -2.99
C THR A 177 16.94 -6.42 -3.82
N VAL A 178 15.80 -5.85 -4.19
CA VAL A 178 14.71 -6.61 -4.83
C VAL A 178 14.31 -5.98 -6.17
N PRO A 179 14.43 -6.70 -7.30
CA PRO A 179 13.89 -6.26 -8.57
C PRO A 179 12.36 -6.45 -8.60
N VAL A 180 11.61 -5.47 -9.13
CA VAL A 180 10.13 -5.47 -9.18
C VAL A 180 9.67 -5.17 -10.60
N ARG A 181 9.06 -6.12 -11.31
CA ARG A 181 8.95 -6.05 -12.78
C ARG A 181 7.81 -5.20 -13.31
N SER A 182 6.61 -5.33 -12.78
CA SER A 182 5.42 -4.68 -13.35
C SER A 182 4.52 -4.03 -12.30
N SER A 183 4.95 -4.05 -11.04
CA SER A 183 4.27 -3.41 -9.92
C SER A 183 4.94 -2.11 -9.50
N ASN A 184 4.19 -1.29 -8.74
CA ASN A 184 4.72 -0.17 -7.99
C ASN A 184 4.70 -0.43 -6.47
N MET A 185 4.61 -1.71 -6.10
CA MET A 185 4.49 -2.18 -4.74
C MET A 185 5.32 -3.46 -4.55
N LEU A 186 5.93 -3.60 -3.36
CA LEU A 186 6.70 -4.76 -2.90
C LEU A 186 6.29 -5.07 -1.46
N THR A 187 6.08 -6.34 -1.11
CA THR A 187 5.95 -6.77 0.29
C THR A 187 7.10 -7.69 0.65
N LEU A 188 7.87 -7.35 1.68
CA LEU A 188 8.90 -8.20 2.27
C LEU A 188 8.30 -8.96 3.45
N TYR A 189 8.46 -10.28 3.48
CA TYR A 189 7.91 -11.13 4.52
C TYR A 189 9.00 -11.61 5.48
N ALA A 190 8.75 -11.50 6.79
CA ALA A 190 9.61 -12.01 7.86
C ALA A 190 11.09 -11.60 7.77
N MET A 191 11.41 -10.46 7.13
CA MET A 191 12.78 -9.99 6.96
C MET A 191 13.20 -8.92 7.96
N LEU A 192 12.24 -8.34 8.69
CA LEU A 192 12.46 -7.18 9.53
C LEU A 192 12.04 -7.48 10.97
N PRO A 193 12.76 -6.96 11.97
CA PRO A 193 12.39 -7.15 13.37
C PRO A 193 11.09 -6.43 13.72
N GLU A 194 10.46 -6.80 14.84
CA GLU A 194 9.24 -6.13 15.34
C GLU A 194 9.50 -5.32 16.61
N ASP A 195 10.68 -4.73 16.73
CA ASP A 195 11.16 -4.06 17.95
C ASP A 195 11.19 -2.54 17.86
N GLY A 196 10.62 -1.97 16.79
CA GLY A 196 10.63 -0.54 16.51
C GLY A 196 11.92 -0.03 15.87
N THR A 197 12.82 -0.92 15.43
CA THR A 197 14.08 -0.53 14.79
C THR A 197 13.83 0.32 13.54
N PRO A 198 14.53 1.47 13.38
CA PRO A 198 14.41 2.30 12.20
C PRO A 198 15.18 1.72 11.01
N PHE A 199 14.62 1.91 9.81
CA PHE A 199 15.21 1.49 8.55
C PHE A 199 14.98 2.55 7.47
N ALA A 200 15.79 2.46 6.42
CA ALA A 200 15.63 3.27 5.22
C ALA A 200 15.37 2.39 4.00
N TRP A 201 14.67 2.92 3.01
CA TRP A 201 14.47 2.28 1.74
C TRP A 201 14.49 3.29 0.60
N ARG A 202 14.84 2.81 -0.60
CA ARG A 202 14.87 3.61 -1.83
C ARG A 202 14.48 2.76 -3.03
N VAL A 203 14.08 3.45 -4.09
CA VAL A 203 13.67 2.80 -5.34
C VAL A 203 14.30 3.49 -6.54
N ARG A 204 14.70 2.71 -7.55
CA ARG A 204 15.08 3.23 -8.87
C ARG A 204 14.35 2.49 -9.97
N GLY A 205 14.17 3.16 -11.10
CA GLY A 205 13.57 2.56 -12.29
C GLY A 205 14.63 1.98 -13.21
N VAL A 206 14.26 0.93 -13.94
CA VAL A 206 15.07 0.33 -15.01
C VAL A 206 14.27 0.29 -16.30
N ARG A 207 14.85 0.80 -17.38
CA ARG A 207 14.25 0.78 -18.72
C ARG A 207 14.45 -0.57 -19.41
N GLN A 208 13.75 -0.76 -20.53
CA GLN A 208 13.84 -1.97 -21.35
C GLN A 208 15.25 -2.20 -21.92
N ASP A 209 16.00 -1.13 -22.18
CA ASP A 209 17.40 -1.18 -22.63
C ASP A 209 18.41 -1.45 -21.49
N GLY A 210 17.92 -1.62 -20.25
CA GLY A 210 18.73 -1.83 -19.06
C GLY A 210 19.28 -0.54 -18.43
N SER A 211 19.02 0.64 -19.01
CA SER A 211 19.44 1.91 -18.41
C SER A 211 18.67 2.18 -17.11
N LEU A 212 19.38 2.70 -16.11
CA LEU A 212 18.88 2.96 -14.77
C LEU A 212 18.52 4.44 -14.60
N THR A 213 17.54 4.73 -13.75
CA THR A 213 17.40 6.07 -13.15
C THR A 213 18.41 6.23 -12.01
N ASP A 214 18.63 7.46 -11.55
CA ASP A 214 19.20 7.66 -10.23
C ASP A 214 18.28 7.02 -9.18
N TRP A 215 18.84 6.68 -8.02
CA TRP A 215 18.04 6.30 -6.86
C TRP A 215 17.11 7.45 -6.44
N SER A 216 15.94 7.09 -5.89
CA SER A 216 15.13 8.04 -5.14
C SER A 216 15.89 8.61 -3.95
N GLY A 217 15.41 9.71 -3.38
CA GLY A 217 15.76 10.06 -2.00
C GLY A 217 15.33 8.92 -1.04
N PRO A 218 16.02 8.75 0.11
CA PRO A 218 15.62 7.77 1.11
C PRO A 218 14.23 8.08 1.65
N ALA A 219 13.44 7.03 1.82
CA ALA A 219 12.28 7.05 2.70
C ALA A 219 12.57 6.21 3.93
N SER A 220 12.02 6.63 5.07
CA SER A 220 12.29 5.99 6.36
C SER A 220 11.02 5.41 6.98
N PHE A 221 11.20 4.34 7.76
CA PHE A 221 10.14 3.63 8.47
C PHE A 221 10.71 3.01 9.76
N VAL A 222 9.82 2.51 10.61
CA VAL A 222 10.20 1.68 11.76
C VAL A 222 9.55 0.31 11.61
N ALA A 223 10.31 -0.76 11.84
CA ALA A 223 9.78 -2.11 11.80
C ALA A 223 9.13 -2.41 13.16
N ALA A 224 7.82 -2.58 13.16
CA ALA A 224 6.97 -2.60 14.35
C ALA A 224 6.05 -3.82 14.31
N THR A 225 5.29 -4.03 15.38
CA THR A 225 4.27 -5.09 15.42
C THR A 225 3.05 -4.71 14.58
N ASP A 226 2.26 -5.69 14.11
CA ASP A 226 0.97 -5.45 13.47
C ASP A 226 0.04 -4.57 14.36
N GLN A 227 0.08 -4.78 15.69
CA GLN A 227 -0.71 -3.97 16.63
C GLN A 227 -0.29 -2.49 16.61
N ASP A 228 1.01 -2.20 16.59
CA ASP A 228 1.50 -0.82 16.51
C ASP A 228 1.06 -0.13 15.20
N VAL A 229 1.05 -0.88 14.09
CA VAL A 229 0.57 -0.41 12.79
C VAL A 229 -0.92 -0.10 12.83
N ILE A 230 -1.73 -0.97 13.46
CA ILE A 230 -3.18 -0.76 13.64
C ILE A 230 -3.44 0.49 14.47
N ASP A 231 -2.75 0.64 15.60
CA ASP A 231 -2.92 1.78 16.51
C ASP A 231 -2.53 3.09 15.83
N TYR A 232 -1.43 3.09 15.08
CA TYR A 232 -1.01 4.23 14.28
C TYR A 232 -2.04 4.64 13.23
N LYS A 233 -2.58 3.67 12.46
CA LYS A 233 -3.60 3.93 11.44
C LYS A 233 -4.89 4.48 12.06
N ALA A 234 -5.30 3.98 13.23
CA ALA A 234 -6.46 4.49 13.95
C ALA A 234 -6.27 5.95 14.40
N GLU A 235 -5.09 6.28 14.92
CA GLU A 235 -4.76 7.63 15.36
C GLU A 235 -4.69 8.62 14.18
N GLU A 236 -4.06 8.24 13.07
CA GLU A 236 -4.01 9.08 11.87
C GLU A 236 -5.41 9.33 11.28
N LYS A 237 -6.28 8.31 11.29
CA LYS A 237 -7.68 8.48 10.90
C LYS A 237 -8.40 9.48 11.80
N ARG A 238 -8.24 9.36 13.13
CA ARG A 238 -8.85 10.28 14.11
C ARG A 238 -8.39 11.72 13.91
N LYS A 239 -7.09 11.94 13.68
CA LYS A 239 -6.53 13.27 13.36
C LYS A 239 -7.08 13.83 12.06
N ALA A 240 -7.20 13.00 11.02
CA ALA A 240 -7.73 13.42 9.73
C ALA A 240 -9.22 13.84 9.82
N GLU A 241 -10.02 13.12 10.60
CA GLU A 241 -11.42 13.47 10.87
C GLU A 241 -11.53 14.77 11.66
N ALA A 242 -10.75 14.93 12.74
CA ALA A 242 -10.72 16.18 13.53
C ALA A 242 -10.28 17.39 12.68
N ARG A 243 -9.32 17.21 11.78
CA ARG A 243 -8.88 18.26 10.85
C ARG A 243 -10.00 18.66 9.89
N LYS A 244 -10.73 17.69 9.31
CA LYS A 244 -11.86 17.98 8.42
C LYS A 244 -12.97 18.74 9.14
N GLU A 245 -13.25 18.37 10.40
CA GLU A 245 -14.24 19.07 11.22
C GLU A 245 -13.80 20.51 11.55
N ALA A 246 -12.54 20.72 11.91
CA ALA A 246 -11.98 22.05 12.15
C ALA A 246 -12.05 22.94 10.89
N GLU A 247 -11.67 22.41 9.72
CA GLU A 247 -11.77 23.12 8.44
C GLU A 247 -13.23 23.44 8.06
N ALA A 248 -14.19 22.56 8.42
CA ALA A 248 -15.61 22.81 8.22
C ALA A 248 -16.15 23.90 9.16
N MET A 249 -15.73 23.90 10.43
CA MET A 249 -16.08 24.95 11.38
C MET A 249 -15.52 26.32 10.97
N GLU A 250 -14.28 26.39 10.48
CA GLU A 250 -13.67 27.63 9.99
C GLU A 250 -14.42 28.17 8.75
N LYS A 251 -14.77 27.29 7.80
CA LYS A 251 -15.60 27.66 6.64
C LYS A 251 -17.00 28.13 7.04
N ALA A 252 -17.60 27.52 8.06
CA ALA A 252 -18.91 27.94 8.58
C ALA A 252 -18.85 29.30 9.28
N SER A 253 -17.78 29.56 10.05
CA SER A 253 -17.54 30.85 10.71
C SER A 253 -17.38 31.97 9.68
N THR A 254 -16.52 31.76 8.67
CA THR A 254 -16.27 32.74 7.60
C THR A 254 -17.50 32.97 6.71
N ALA A 255 -18.31 31.92 6.48
CA ALA A 255 -19.59 32.06 5.77
C ALA A 255 -20.61 32.89 6.56
N THR A 256 -20.69 32.68 7.87
CA THR A 256 -21.56 33.47 8.77
C THR A 256 -21.15 34.94 8.79
N GLU A 257 -19.85 35.23 8.96
CA GLU A 257 -19.33 36.60 8.96
C GLU A 257 -19.56 37.31 7.62
N ARG A 258 -19.40 36.61 6.49
CA ARG A 258 -19.68 37.14 5.16
C ARG A 258 -21.17 37.38 4.93
N ALA A 259 -22.04 36.54 5.49
CA ALA A 259 -23.49 36.72 5.41
C ALA A 259 -23.95 37.92 6.24
N GLU A 260 -23.39 38.13 7.43
CA GLU A 260 -23.66 39.33 8.24
C GLU A 260 -23.12 40.61 7.58
N ALA A 261 -21.94 40.58 6.96
CA ALA A 261 -21.39 41.71 6.22
C ALA A 261 -22.15 42.04 4.92
N SER A 262 -22.83 41.04 4.33
CA SER A 262 -23.62 41.19 3.10
C SER A 262 -25.11 41.41 3.36
N ALA A 263 -25.55 41.34 4.63
CA ALA A 263 -26.92 41.67 4.98
C ALA A 263 -27.17 43.14 4.60
N PRO A 264 -28.22 43.46 3.83
CA PRO A 264 -28.54 44.85 3.58
C PRO A 264 -28.76 45.51 4.94
N VAL A 265 -28.05 46.61 5.21
CA VAL A 265 -28.42 47.50 6.30
C VAL A 265 -29.86 47.90 6.00
N LEU A 266 -30.83 47.28 6.68
CA LEU A 266 -32.18 47.79 6.75
C LEU A 266 -32.07 49.06 7.58
N THR A 267 -31.53 50.13 7.00
CA THR A 267 -31.90 51.47 7.42
C THR A 267 -33.40 51.52 7.22
N ALA A 268 -34.16 51.42 8.30
CA ALA A 268 -35.57 51.69 8.29
C ALA A 268 -35.73 53.09 7.71
N GLN A 269 -35.95 53.20 6.40
CA GLN A 269 -36.45 54.41 5.81
C GLN A 269 -37.91 54.51 6.22
N THR A 270 -38.16 55.05 7.41
CA THR A 270 -39.45 55.68 7.69
C THR A 270 -39.58 56.78 6.66
N SER A 271 -40.37 56.54 5.62
CA SER A 271 -40.66 57.53 4.60
C SER A 271 -41.14 58.81 5.30
N GLY A 272 -40.51 59.95 5.00
CA GLY A 272 -40.83 61.23 5.67
C GLY A 272 -42.32 61.56 5.61
N THR A 273 -43.02 61.06 4.60
CA THR A 273 -44.48 61.15 4.44
C THR A 273 -45.26 60.58 5.63
N PHE A 274 -44.79 59.50 6.27
CA PHE A 274 -45.45 58.91 7.44
C PHE A 274 -45.20 59.71 8.72
N ALA A 275 -44.05 60.37 8.84
CA ALA A 275 -43.75 61.26 9.97
C ALA A 275 -44.59 62.55 9.92
N TYR A 276 -44.80 63.12 8.73
CA TYR A 276 -45.62 64.33 8.58
C TYR A 276 -47.11 64.06 8.79
N THR A 277 -47.65 62.91 8.35
CA THR A 277 -49.06 62.57 8.59
C THR A 277 -49.34 62.34 10.07
N VAL A 278 -48.46 61.63 10.79
CA VAL A 278 -48.60 61.41 12.24
C VAL A 278 -48.46 62.73 13.02
N ALA A 279 -47.49 63.59 12.67
CA ALA A 279 -47.33 64.89 13.31
C ALA A 279 -48.55 65.81 13.07
N TYR A 280 -49.06 65.86 11.83
CA TYR A 280 -50.24 66.66 11.50
C TYR A 280 -51.50 66.16 12.22
N LEU A 281 -51.66 64.84 12.32
CA LEU A 281 -52.81 64.24 13.02
C LEU A 281 -52.73 64.51 14.54
N MET A 282 -51.53 64.46 15.14
CA MET A 282 -51.34 64.87 16.54
C MET A 282 -51.66 66.35 16.77
N ILE A 283 -51.20 67.24 15.90
CA ILE A 283 -51.50 68.68 16.00
C ILE A 283 -53.00 68.93 15.87
N LEU A 284 -53.68 68.28 14.92
CA LEU A 284 -55.12 68.39 14.75
C LEU A 284 -55.88 67.90 16.00
N THR A 285 -55.48 66.76 16.57
CA THR A 285 -56.11 66.25 17.79
C THR A 285 -55.90 67.17 18.99
N PHE A 286 -54.73 67.80 19.10
CA PHE A 286 -54.43 68.77 20.15
C PHE A 286 -55.25 70.05 20.01
N VAL A 287 -55.36 70.60 18.79
CA VAL A 287 -56.19 71.78 18.53
C VAL A 287 -57.66 71.48 18.79
N ALA A 288 -58.16 70.31 18.37
CA ALA A 288 -59.54 69.89 18.62
C ALA A 288 -59.84 69.73 20.12
N THR A 289 -58.91 69.18 20.91
CA THR A 289 -59.07 69.07 22.36
C THR A 289 -59.06 70.42 23.05
N VAL A 290 -58.14 71.33 22.68
CA VAL A 290 -58.12 72.70 23.22
C VAL A 290 -59.40 73.46 22.86
N TYR A 291 -59.90 73.32 21.62
CA TYR A 291 -61.15 73.93 21.19
C TYR A 291 -62.35 73.44 22.01
N LEU A 292 -62.49 72.11 22.17
CA LEU A 292 -63.56 71.51 22.97
C LEU A 292 -63.54 71.97 24.43
N ILE A 293 -62.35 72.11 25.02
CA ILE A 293 -62.19 72.64 26.39
C ILE A 293 -62.60 74.13 26.45
N SER A 294 -62.25 74.92 25.44
CA SER A 294 -62.57 76.36 25.40
C SER A 294 -64.06 76.66 25.19
N THR A 295 -64.82 75.77 24.55
CA THR A 295 -66.26 75.92 24.31
C THR A 295 -67.14 75.35 25.43
N ALA A 296 -66.54 74.67 26.41
CA ALA A 296 -67.24 74.05 27.54
C ALA A 296 -67.30 74.93 28.81
N VAL A 297 -66.91 76.20 28.70
CA VAL A 297 -66.96 77.25 29.74
C VAL A 297 -67.89 78.36 29.27
#